data_AF-A0AAE4ECE2-F1
#
_entry.id   AF-A0AAE4ECE2-F1
#
_cell.length_a   1.000
_cell.length_b   1.000
_cell.length_c   1.000
_cell.angle_alpha   90.00
_cell.angle_beta   90.00
_cell.angle_gamma   90.00
#
_symmetry.space_group_name_H-M   'P 1'
#
loop_
_entity.id
_entity.type
_entity.pdbx_description
1 polymer ?
#
loop_
_entity_poly.entity_id
_entity_poly.type
_entity_poly.pdbx_seq_one_letter_code
_entity_poly.pdbx_strand_id
1 'polypeptide(L)'
;MSDVAEKELVQEWHELLARYSAVFSKLECRLQERHGIGANEFEALERVATGESKCRSADLTEAIHLSQSATSRLVARLEKEGLVERALCEMDRRGIFVTITEAGREKYLAAKQTHREVLAEFLR
;
A
#
# COMPACT_ATOMS: atom_id res chain seq x y z
N MET A 1 -24.56 -22.68 -13.48
CA MET A 1 -24.74 -22.56 -12.01
C MET A 1 -26.23 -22.51 -11.74
N SER A 2 -26.71 -23.03 -10.60
CA SER A 2 -28.10 -22.82 -10.19
C SER A 2 -28.29 -21.35 -9.77
N ASP A 3 -29.50 -20.83 -9.88
CA ASP A 3 -29.85 -19.46 -9.44
C ASP A 3 -29.51 -19.22 -7.95
N VAL A 4 -29.58 -20.27 -7.13
CA VAL A 4 -29.17 -20.23 -5.71
C VAL A 4 -27.66 -20.09 -5.56
N ALA A 5 -26.87 -20.91 -6.29
CA ALA A 5 -25.41 -20.88 -6.22
C ALA A 5 -24.82 -19.56 -6.76
N GLU A 6 -25.47 -18.94 -7.75
CA GLU A 6 -25.09 -17.61 -8.24
C GLU A 6 -25.34 -16.53 -7.19
N LYS A 7 -26.49 -16.55 -6.50
CA LYS A 7 -26.83 -15.59 -5.44
C LYS A 7 -25.88 -15.69 -4.25
N GLU A 8 -25.55 -16.91 -3.81
CA GLU A 8 -24.58 -17.15 -2.74
C GLU A 8 -23.20 -16.60 -3.10
N LEU A 9 -22.73 -16.85 -4.33
CA LEU A 9 -21.44 -16.34 -4.81
C LEU A 9 -21.39 -14.80 -4.84
N VAL A 10 -22.46 -14.15 -5.31
CA VAL A 10 -22.55 -12.68 -5.33
C VAL A 10 -22.61 -12.10 -3.92
N GLN A 11 -23.31 -12.77 -2.99
CA GLN A 11 -23.35 -12.35 -1.60
C GLN A 11 -21.97 -12.44 -0.94
N GLU A 12 -21.26 -13.55 -1.12
CA GLU A 12 -19.90 -13.73 -0.60
C GLU A 12 -18.94 -12.65 -1.14
N TRP A 13 -19.05 -12.32 -2.43
CA TRP A 13 -18.30 -11.22 -3.04
C TRP A 13 -18.58 -9.86 -2.38
N HIS A 14 -19.85 -9.54 -2.12
CA HIS A 14 -20.22 -8.28 -1.45
C HIS A 14 -19.74 -8.23 0.01
N GLU A 15 -19.82 -9.34 0.75
CA GLU A 15 -19.32 -9.43 2.13
C GLU A 15 -17.81 -9.22 2.19
N LEU A 16 -17.06 -9.80 1.24
CA LEU A 16 -15.63 -9.59 1.10
C LEU A 16 -15.28 -8.12 0.83
N LEU A 17 -15.95 -7.48 -0.14
CA LEU A 17 -15.73 -6.07 -0.46
C LEU A 17 -16.08 -5.14 0.71
N ALA A 18 -17.19 -5.42 1.41
CA ALA A 18 -17.60 -4.64 2.57
C ALA A 18 -16.57 -4.73 3.70
N ARG A 19 -16.06 -5.93 3.98
CA ARG A 19 -15.00 -6.13 4.99
C ARG A 19 -13.72 -5.42 4.61
N TYR A 20 -13.25 -5.57 3.37
CA TYR A 20 -12.07 -4.86 2.87
C TYR A 20 -12.22 -3.34 3.03
N SER A 21 -13.33 -2.77 2.55
CA SER A 21 -13.61 -1.34 2.63
C SER A 21 -13.62 -0.81 4.06
N ALA A 22 -14.24 -1.56 4.98
CA ALA A 22 -14.31 -1.18 6.39
C ALA A 22 -12.92 -1.14 7.04
N VAL A 23 -12.10 -2.20 6.84
CA VAL A 23 -10.74 -2.26 7.40
C VAL A 23 -9.85 -1.18 6.78
N PHE A 24 -9.87 -1.05 5.46
CA PHE A 24 -9.06 -0.06 4.74
C PHE A 24 -9.39 1.36 5.19
N SER A 25 -10.66 1.69 5.38
CA SER A 25 -11.09 3.01 5.90
C SER A 25 -10.57 3.28 7.31
N LYS A 26 -10.48 2.25 8.17
CA LYS A 26 -9.91 2.38 9.52
C LYS A 26 -8.41 2.55 9.49
N LEU A 27 -7.71 1.86 8.59
CA LEU A 27 -6.28 2.03 8.36
C LEU A 27 -5.99 3.46 7.91
N GLU A 28 -6.69 3.93 6.87
CA GLU A 28 -6.55 5.29 6.34
C GLU A 28 -6.69 6.34 7.44
N CYS A 29 -7.78 6.29 8.21
CA CYS A 29 -8.05 7.21 9.31
C CYS A 29 -6.97 7.18 10.39
N ARG A 30 -6.63 6.00 10.94
CA ARG A 30 -5.71 5.88 12.08
C ARG A 30 -4.25 6.17 11.71
N LEU A 31 -3.84 5.82 10.49
CA LEU A 31 -2.52 6.14 9.97
C LEU A 31 -2.41 7.64 9.69
N GLN A 32 -3.43 8.26 9.09
CA GLN A 32 -3.42 9.68 8.82
C GLN A 32 -3.39 10.50 10.11
N GLU A 33 -4.20 10.14 11.10
CA GLU A 33 -4.27 10.85 12.39
C GLU A 33 -2.96 10.78 13.20
N ARG A 34 -2.34 9.60 13.26
CA ARG A 34 -1.17 9.38 14.14
C ARG A 34 0.16 9.63 13.46
N HIS A 35 0.21 9.43 12.14
CA HIS A 35 1.45 9.40 11.38
C HIS A 35 1.43 10.35 10.18
N GLY A 36 0.28 10.93 9.82
CA GLY A 36 0.20 11.85 8.68
C GLY A 36 0.41 11.18 7.33
N ILE A 37 0.27 9.85 7.24
CA ILE A 37 0.34 9.07 6.00
C ILE A 37 -0.95 8.25 5.85
N GLY A 38 -1.42 8.06 4.63
CA GLY A 38 -2.55 7.18 4.33
C GLY A 38 -2.18 5.71 4.29
N ALA A 39 -3.18 4.85 4.07
CA ALA A 39 -2.99 3.41 3.98
C ALA A 39 -2.14 3.02 2.77
N ASN A 40 -2.37 3.66 1.61
CA ASN A 40 -1.58 3.39 0.41
C ASN A 40 -0.10 3.81 0.55
N GLU A 41 0.17 4.94 1.20
CA GLU A 41 1.53 5.35 1.55
C GLU A 41 2.21 4.31 2.44
N PHE A 42 1.50 3.83 3.47
CA PHE A 42 2.01 2.80 4.35
C PHE A 42 2.33 1.51 3.59
N GLU A 43 1.42 1.01 2.77
CA GLU A 43 1.63 -0.21 1.96
C GLU A 43 2.82 -0.05 1.01
N ALA A 44 2.95 1.12 0.38
CA ALA A 44 4.10 1.40 -0.48
C ALA A 44 5.42 1.39 0.30
N LEU A 45 5.45 2.06 1.46
CA LEU A 45 6.62 2.10 2.35
C LEU A 45 6.98 0.71 2.89
N GLU A 46 5.98 -0.09 3.29
CA GLU A 46 6.19 -1.47 3.72
C GLU A 46 6.84 -2.30 2.61
N ARG A 47 6.30 -2.22 1.39
CA ARG A 47 6.79 -2.96 0.23
C ARG A 47 8.25 -2.63 -0.10
N VAL A 48 8.65 -1.36 -0.01
CA VAL A 48 10.04 -0.94 -0.26
C VAL A 48 10.96 -1.18 0.94
N ALA A 49 10.44 -1.19 2.17
CA ALA A 49 11.21 -1.44 3.39
C ALA A 49 11.59 -2.92 3.56
N THR A 50 10.72 -3.84 3.15
CA THR A 50 10.93 -5.29 3.27
C THR A 50 11.56 -5.92 2.03
N GLY A 51 11.75 -5.15 0.95
CA GLY A 51 12.43 -5.59 -0.26
C GLY A 51 13.95 -5.66 -0.08
N GLU A 52 14.61 -6.57 -0.79
CA GLU A 52 16.05 -6.84 -0.59
C GLU A 52 17.00 -5.75 -1.11
N SER A 53 16.56 -4.82 -1.96
CA SER A 53 17.44 -3.75 -2.44
C SER A 53 16.74 -2.63 -3.19
N LYS A 54 15.89 -2.94 -4.18
CA LYS A 54 15.20 -1.95 -5.05
C LYS A 54 13.87 -2.52 -5.54
N CYS A 55 12.78 -1.78 -5.39
CA CYS A 55 11.46 -2.18 -5.90
C CYS A 55 11.22 -1.52 -7.26
N ARG A 56 10.84 -2.26 -8.30
CA ARG A 56 10.40 -1.61 -9.54
C ARG A 56 9.03 -0.98 -9.30
N SER A 57 8.79 0.18 -9.91
CA SER A 57 7.48 0.85 -9.82
C SER A 57 6.32 -0.03 -10.31
N ALA A 58 6.58 -0.96 -11.24
CA ALA A 58 5.61 -1.96 -11.68
C ALA A 58 5.25 -2.95 -10.56
N ASP A 59 6.24 -3.49 -9.86
CA ASP A 59 6.04 -4.39 -8.71
C ASP A 59 5.32 -3.69 -7.55
N LEU A 60 5.56 -2.38 -7.39
CA LEU A 60 4.85 -1.56 -6.42
C LEU A 60 3.37 -1.41 -6.80
N THR A 61 3.07 -1.23 -8.09
CA THR A 61 1.70 -1.10 -8.61
C THR A 61 0.88 -2.37 -8.36
N GLU A 62 1.49 -3.54 -8.56
CA GLU A 62 0.85 -4.83 -8.27
C GLU A 62 0.58 -5.01 -6.77
N ALA A 63 1.52 -4.57 -5.92
CA ALA A 63 1.42 -4.75 -4.48
C ALA A 63 0.37 -3.85 -3.81
N ILE A 64 0.18 -2.61 -4.27
CA ILE A 64 -0.72 -1.64 -3.61
C ILE A 64 -2.12 -1.56 -4.25
N HIS A 65 -2.43 -2.46 -5.20
CA HIS A 65 -3.72 -2.53 -5.89
C HIS A 65 -4.20 -1.19 -6.50
N LEU A 66 -3.28 -0.34 -6.95
CA LEU A 66 -3.56 0.92 -7.61
C LEU A 66 -3.31 0.83 -9.12
N SER A 67 -3.91 1.76 -9.88
CA SER A 67 -3.50 1.96 -11.27
C SER A 67 -2.08 2.52 -11.36
N GLN A 68 -1.38 2.24 -12.46
CA GLN A 68 -0.02 2.75 -12.68
C GLN A 68 0.09 4.27 -12.49
N SER A 69 -0.90 5.04 -12.98
CA SER A 69 -0.95 6.49 -12.83
C SER A 69 -1.19 6.94 -11.38
N ALA A 70 -1.93 6.16 -10.59
CA ALA A 70 -2.10 6.42 -9.17
C ALA A 70 -0.82 6.08 -8.38
N THR A 71 -0.19 4.94 -8.65
CA THR A 71 1.11 4.55 -8.08
C THR A 71 2.19 5.59 -8.36
N SER A 72 2.28 6.07 -9.61
CA SER A 72 3.27 7.10 -9.96
C SER A 72 3.07 8.40 -9.17
N ARG A 73 1.81 8.81 -8.91
CA ARG A 73 1.51 10.00 -8.10
C ARG A 73 1.81 9.77 -6.62
N LEU A 74 1.53 8.58 -6.10
CA LEU A 74 1.88 8.18 -4.74
C LEU A 74 3.39 8.24 -4.52
N VAL A 75 4.17 7.60 -5.39
CA VAL A 75 5.65 7.60 -5.29
C VAL A 75 6.19 9.02 -5.39
N ALA A 76 5.68 9.86 -6.30
CA ALA A 76 6.11 11.25 -6.41
C ALA A 76 5.82 12.07 -5.14
N ARG A 77 4.71 11.79 -4.44
CA ARG A 77 4.40 12.41 -3.15
C ARG A 77 5.39 11.96 -2.06
N LEU A 78 5.60 10.64 -1.93
CA LEU A 78 6.55 10.08 -0.96
C LEU A 78 7.98 10.60 -1.18
N GLU A 79 8.39 10.77 -2.44
CA GLU A 79 9.70 11.34 -2.79
C GLU A 79 9.77 12.83 -2.42
N LYS A 80 8.71 13.60 -2.70
CA LYS A 80 8.63 15.01 -2.29
C LYS A 80 8.72 15.18 -0.78
N GLU A 81 8.20 14.22 -0.02
CA GLU A 81 8.28 14.17 1.45
C GLU A 81 9.62 13.60 1.96
N GLY A 82 10.52 13.18 1.06
CA GLY A 82 11.84 12.64 1.41
C GLY A 82 11.80 11.23 1.98
N LEU A 83 10.70 10.49 1.81
CA LEU A 83 10.52 9.14 2.36
C LEU A 83 11.03 8.04 1.40
N VAL A 84 11.09 8.33 0.11
CA VAL A 84 11.64 7.43 -0.91
C VAL A 84 12.50 8.21 -1.90
N GLU A 85 13.33 7.50 -2.64
CA GLU A 85 14.12 8.00 -3.76
C GLU A 85 13.77 7.20 -5.02
N ARG A 86 13.75 7.89 -6.17
CA ARG A 86 13.63 7.24 -7.48
C ARG A 86 14.99 7.19 -8.17
N ALA A 87 15.36 6.01 -8.64
CA ALA A 87 16.54 5.81 -9.49
C ALA A 87 16.14 5.25 -10.85
N LEU A 88 16.72 5.79 -11.92
CA LEU A 88 16.62 5.20 -13.25
C LEU A 88 17.45 3.90 -13.29
N CYS A 89 16.88 2.84 -13.85
CA CYS A 89 17.61 1.62 -14.13
C CYS A 89 18.61 1.86 -15.29
N GLU A 90 19.91 1.71 -15.02
CA GLU A 90 20.96 1.87 -16.04
C GLU A 90 20.86 0.86 -17.19
N MET A 91 20.30 -0.32 -16.91
CA MET A 91 20.17 -1.44 -17.86
C MET A 91 18.88 -1.40 -18.68
N ASP A 92 17.85 -0.68 -18.22
CA ASP A 92 16.56 -0.54 -18.90
C ASP A 92 15.99 0.84 -18.57
N ARG A 93 16.19 1.82 -19.46
CA ARG A 93 15.78 3.22 -19.27
C ARG A 93 14.26 3.41 -19.09
N ARG A 94 13.46 2.34 -19.20
CA ARG A 94 12.02 2.34 -18.93
C ARG A 94 11.67 1.96 -17.48
N GLY A 95 12.62 1.41 -16.71
CA GLY A 95 12.41 1.00 -15.33
C GLY A 95 12.79 2.08 -14.32
N ILE A 96 11.81 2.55 -13.54
CA ILE A 96 12.05 3.36 -12.34
C ILE A 96 12.11 2.41 -11.15
N PHE A 97 13.22 2.44 -10.43
CA PHE A 97 13.35 1.83 -9.12
C PHE A 97 12.98 2.83 -8.03
N VAL A 98 12.31 2.33 -7.00
CA VAL A 98 11.97 3.05 -5.79
C VAL A 98 12.74 2.42 -4.63
N THR A 99 13.44 3.24 -3.87
CA THR A 99 14.18 2.86 -2.66
C THR A 99 13.70 3.69 -1.49
N ILE A 100 13.60 3.07 -0.31
CA ILE A 100 13.24 3.80 0.91
C ILE A 100 14.43 4.59 1.43
N THR A 101 14.20 5.81 1.91
CA THR A 101 15.23 6.58 2.62
C THR A 101 15.27 6.17 4.09
N GLU A 102 16.25 6.68 4.86
CA GLU A 102 16.26 6.48 6.32
C GLU A 102 15.02 7.10 6.97
N ALA A 103 14.65 8.33 6.58
CA ALA A 103 13.43 8.99 7.06
C ALA A 103 12.16 8.19 6.72
N GLY A 104 12.09 7.61 5.52
CA GLY A 104 11.01 6.70 5.14
C GLY A 104 10.95 5.44 6.01
N ARG A 105 12.11 4.87 6.33
CA ARG A 105 12.23 3.66 7.17
C ARG A 105 11.81 3.95 8.60
N GLU A 106 12.23 5.07 9.19
CA GLU A 106 11.76 5.52 10.50
C GLU A 106 10.24 5.72 10.51
N LYS A 107 9.71 6.39 9.49
CA LYS A 107 8.26 6.61 9.32
C LYS A 107 7.49 5.30 9.24
N TYR A 108 7.97 4.36 8.44
CA TYR A 108 7.39 3.02 8.31
C TYR A 108 7.37 2.29 9.66
N LEU A 109 8.50 2.26 10.37
CA LEU A 109 8.60 1.56 11.65
C LEU A 109 7.64 2.15 12.70
N ALA A 110 7.50 3.48 12.76
CA ALA A 110 6.55 4.15 13.64
C ALA A 110 5.09 3.81 13.27
N ALA A 111 4.76 3.82 11.98
CA ALA A 111 3.41 3.55 11.48
C ALA A 111 3.00 2.08 11.57
N LYS A 112 3.97 1.15 11.46
CA LYS A 112 3.75 -0.30 11.44
C LYS A 112 2.96 -0.79 12.64
N GLN A 113 3.24 -0.26 13.83
CA GLN A 113 2.53 -0.66 15.04
C GLN A 113 1.03 -0.31 14.96
N THR A 114 0.69 0.92 14.57
CA THR A 114 -0.72 1.34 14.35
C THR A 114 -1.40 0.48 13.30
N HIS A 115 -0.71 0.16 12.19
CA HIS A 115 -1.25 -0.71 11.16
C HIS A 115 -1.64 -2.07 11.73
N ARG A 116 -0.73 -2.73 12.46
CA ARG A 116 -0.99 -4.05 13.06
C ARG A 116 -2.08 -4.03 14.13
N GLU A 117 -2.20 -2.94 14.89
CA GLU A 117 -3.32 -2.74 15.84
C GLU A 117 -4.66 -2.75 15.12
N VAL A 118 -4.81 -1.96 14.04
CA VAL A 118 -6.06 -1.89 13.28
C VAL A 118 -6.37 -3.23 12.63
N LEU A 119 -5.38 -3.92 12.06
CA LEU A 119 -5.61 -5.27 11.53
C LEU A 119 -6.08 -6.23 12.64
N ALA A 120 -5.45 -6.21 13.81
CA ALA A 120 -5.84 -7.09 14.91
C ALA A 120 -7.24 -6.77 15.47
N GLU A 121 -7.67 -5.51 15.42
CA GLU A 121 -8.98 -5.04 15.90
C GLU A 121 -10.11 -5.33 14.90
N PHE A 122 -9.86 -5.19 13.59
CA PHE A 122 -10.92 -5.19 12.57
C PHE A 122 -10.86 -6.36 11.56
N LEU A 123 -9.75 -7.11 11.46
CA LEU A 123 -9.68 -8.32 10.64
C LEU A 123 -9.88 -9.61 11.43
N ARG A 124 -9.81 -9.60 12.76
CA ARG A 124 -10.06 -10.82 13.56
C ARG A 124 -11.55 -11.08 13.76
#